data_AF-A0A1C6AIZ3-F1
#
_entry.id   AF-A0A1C6AIZ3-F1
#
_cell.length_a   1.000
_cell.length_b   1.000
_cell.length_c   1.000
_cell.angle_alpha   90.00
_cell.angle_beta   90.00
_cell.angle_gamma   90.00
#
_symmetry.space_group_name_H-M   'P 1'
#
loop_
_entity.id
_entity.type
_entity.pdbx_description
1 polymer ?
#
loop_
_entity_poly.entity_id
_entity_poly.type
_entity_poly.pdbx_seq_one_letter_code
_entity_poly.pdbx_strand_id
1 'polypeptide(L)'
;MVIDRAKALKAFDDYVKKYNIKDEKIRLKIEHTYRVCELCEKIALSLKLNKSDVDIAWLTGLLHDVGRFEQVKRYGTFNDSKSIDHAELGSEILFKNGKIREFIYDKSEDDLIKSVIANHNKHRIPENISERYKKFCNILRDADKVDIFKVNVIVPIEEIYNVTKEEIYRTEVTKEVLENFKRRDTILRSLKKTAVDNVVGHISLLFGLVYDESIKLVEEQGYLKKILEFKSENDRTNKQFNEIREIVREYIEKIAY
;
A
#
# COMPACT_ATOMS: atom_id res chain seq x y z
N MET A 1 -7.74 10.75 -22.05
CA MET A 1 -7.95 9.32 -22.29
C MET A 1 -9.35 8.93 -21.81
N VAL A 2 -10.09 8.10 -22.55
CA VAL A 2 -11.38 7.54 -22.07
C VAL A 2 -11.15 6.09 -21.66
N ILE A 3 -11.51 5.73 -20.42
CA ILE A 3 -11.34 4.37 -19.88
C ILE A 3 -12.70 3.69 -19.79
N ASP A 4 -12.82 2.55 -20.47
CA ASP A 4 -13.92 1.61 -20.27
C ASP A 4 -13.62 0.77 -19.01
N ARG A 5 -14.19 1.19 -17.86
CA ARG A 5 -13.98 0.51 -16.59
C ARG A 5 -14.50 -0.93 -16.60
N ALA A 6 -15.59 -1.21 -17.32
CA ALA A 6 -16.15 -2.56 -17.39
C ALA A 6 -15.19 -3.51 -18.13
N LYS A 7 -14.58 -3.06 -19.22
CA LYS A 7 -13.50 -3.79 -19.89
C LYS A 7 -12.31 -4.03 -18.96
N ALA A 8 -11.83 -2.99 -18.28
CA ALA A 8 -10.67 -3.10 -17.40
C ALA A 8 -10.92 -4.09 -16.25
N LEU A 9 -12.10 -4.04 -15.61
CA LEU A 9 -12.52 -4.99 -14.58
C LEU A 9 -12.58 -6.41 -15.13
N LYS A 10 -13.25 -6.62 -16.27
CA LYS A 10 -13.32 -7.95 -16.90
C LYS A 10 -11.92 -8.50 -17.22
N ALA A 11 -11.01 -7.66 -17.72
CA ALA A 11 -9.64 -8.06 -18.00
C ALA A 11 -8.87 -8.44 -16.73
N PHE A 12 -9.08 -7.72 -15.62
CA PHE A 12 -8.52 -8.07 -14.33
C PHE A 12 -9.08 -9.39 -13.80
N ASP A 13 -10.39 -9.60 -13.86
CA ASP A 13 -11.05 -10.84 -13.45
C ASP A 13 -10.51 -12.04 -14.25
N ASP A 14 -10.42 -11.90 -15.57
CA ASP A 14 -9.89 -12.93 -16.47
C ASP A 14 -8.39 -13.18 -16.23
N TYR A 15 -7.64 -12.18 -15.75
CA TYR A 15 -6.25 -12.34 -15.31
C TYR A 15 -6.16 -13.15 -14.01
N VAL A 16 -6.91 -12.78 -12.97
CA VAL A 16 -6.80 -13.42 -11.65
C VAL A 16 -7.40 -14.82 -11.59
N LYS A 17 -8.33 -15.18 -12.48
CA LYS A 17 -8.86 -16.55 -12.66
C LYS A 17 -7.80 -17.61 -12.95
N LYS A 18 -6.62 -17.20 -13.41
CA LYS A 18 -5.48 -18.10 -13.69
C LYS A 18 -4.73 -18.52 -12.43
N TYR A 19 -5.08 -17.96 -11.27
CA TYR A 19 -4.47 -18.22 -9.98
C TYR A 19 -5.48 -18.91 -9.05
N ASN A 20 -5.00 -19.53 -7.97
CA ASN A 20 -5.85 -20.27 -7.05
C ASN A 20 -6.67 -19.30 -6.17
N ILE A 21 -7.90 -18.96 -6.59
CA ILE A 21 -8.78 -18.04 -5.85
C ILE A 21 -9.22 -18.62 -4.48
N LYS A 22 -9.10 -19.95 -4.28
CA LYS A 22 -9.35 -20.56 -2.96
C LYS A 22 -8.21 -20.30 -1.97
N ASP A 23 -7.05 -19.85 -2.44
CA ASP A 23 -5.98 -19.39 -1.58
C ASP A 23 -6.39 -18.02 -0.99
N GLU A 24 -6.47 -17.97 0.34
CA GLU A 24 -6.85 -16.77 1.07
C GLU A 24 -5.95 -15.58 0.77
N LYS A 25 -4.65 -15.79 0.53
CA LYS A 25 -3.71 -14.73 0.18
C LYS A 25 -4.03 -14.12 -1.18
N ILE A 26 -4.42 -14.95 -2.14
CA ILE A 26 -4.86 -14.49 -3.47
C ILE A 26 -6.17 -13.73 -3.36
N ARG A 27 -7.15 -14.27 -2.61
CA ARG A 27 -8.45 -13.62 -2.40
C ARG A 27 -8.30 -12.24 -1.74
N LEU A 28 -7.53 -12.15 -0.66
CA LEU A 28 -7.27 -10.88 0.05
C LEU A 28 -6.60 -9.86 -0.87
N LYS A 29 -5.69 -10.32 -1.74
CA LYS A 29 -5.01 -9.47 -2.71
C LYS A 29 -5.95 -8.93 -3.80
N ILE A 30 -6.88 -9.75 -4.29
CA ILE A 30 -7.95 -9.32 -5.21
C ILE A 30 -8.85 -8.26 -4.55
N GLU A 31 -9.33 -8.55 -3.34
CA GLU A 31 -10.19 -7.61 -2.62
C GLU A 31 -9.47 -6.29 -2.29
N HIS A 32 -8.18 -6.37 -1.96
CA HIS A 32 -7.31 -5.21 -1.78
C HIS A 32 -7.23 -4.37 -3.06
N THR A 33 -7.03 -4.98 -4.23
CA THR A 33 -6.98 -4.26 -5.50
C THR A 33 -8.23 -3.42 -5.74
N TYR A 34 -9.44 -3.98 -5.56
CA TYR A 34 -10.67 -3.20 -5.77
C TYR A 34 -10.82 -2.06 -4.76
N ARG A 35 -10.44 -2.25 -3.50
CA ARG A 35 -10.47 -1.17 -2.51
C ARG A 35 -9.48 -0.07 -2.85
N VAL A 36 -8.28 -0.41 -3.31
CA VAL A 36 -7.29 0.57 -3.78
C VAL A 36 -7.81 1.35 -4.99
N CYS A 37 -8.55 0.73 -5.91
CA CYS A 37 -9.22 1.45 -7.01
C CYS A 37 -10.18 2.54 -6.48
N GLU A 38 -11.04 2.17 -5.54
CA GLU A 38 -12.02 3.10 -4.93
C GLU A 38 -11.33 4.23 -4.16
N LEU A 39 -10.26 3.91 -3.42
CA LEU A 39 -9.47 4.90 -2.69
C LEU A 39 -8.74 5.86 -3.63
N CYS A 40 -8.14 5.35 -4.72
CA CYS A 40 -7.53 6.20 -5.75
C CYS A 40 -8.55 7.18 -6.34
N GLU A 41 -9.77 6.72 -6.62
CA GLU A 41 -10.85 7.57 -7.12
C GLU A 41 -11.25 8.65 -6.11
N LYS A 42 -11.45 8.30 -4.84
CA LYS A 42 -11.79 9.28 -3.79
C LYS A 42 -10.73 10.36 -3.64
N ILE A 43 -9.46 9.97 -3.59
CA ILE A 43 -8.33 10.91 -3.49
C ILE A 43 -8.25 11.77 -4.76
N ALA A 44 -8.41 11.20 -5.96
CA ALA A 44 -8.39 11.99 -7.20
C ALA A 44 -9.54 13.01 -7.29
N LEU A 45 -10.72 12.65 -6.79
CA LEU A 45 -11.89 13.55 -6.73
C LEU A 45 -11.69 14.72 -5.76
N SER A 46 -11.10 14.47 -4.57
CA SER A 46 -10.82 15.54 -3.60
C SER A 46 -9.81 16.56 -4.13
N LEU A 47 -8.88 16.10 -4.99
CA LEU A 47 -7.93 16.94 -5.72
C LEU A 47 -8.53 17.69 -6.92
N LYS A 48 -9.85 17.58 -7.15
CA LYS A 48 -10.60 18.23 -8.24
C LYS A 48 -10.04 17.90 -9.63
N LEU A 49 -9.53 16.68 -9.81
CA LEU A 49 -9.05 16.24 -11.12
C LEU A 49 -10.22 16.08 -12.10
N ASN A 50 -9.93 16.24 -13.39
CA ASN A 50 -10.92 16.02 -14.43
C ASN A 50 -11.26 14.52 -14.53
N LYS A 51 -12.38 14.19 -15.20
CA LYS A 51 -12.87 12.81 -15.31
C LYS A 51 -11.83 11.83 -15.89
N SER A 52 -11.07 12.25 -16.91
CA SER A 52 -10.01 11.42 -17.50
C SER A 52 -8.94 11.08 -16.48
N ASP A 53 -8.49 12.06 -15.70
CA ASP A 53 -7.45 11.86 -14.68
C ASP A 53 -7.96 11.02 -13.50
N VAL A 54 -9.21 11.20 -13.07
CA VAL A 54 -9.84 10.34 -12.05
C VAL A 54 -9.89 8.88 -12.52
N ASP A 55 -10.26 8.65 -13.78
CA ASP A 55 -10.31 7.29 -14.34
C ASP A 55 -8.90 6.67 -14.47
N ILE A 56 -7.87 7.46 -14.77
CA ILE A 56 -6.47 6.99 -14.78
C ILE A 56 -6.03 6.58 -13.37
N ALA A 57 -6.33 7.38 -12.35
CA ALA A 57 -5.98 7.06 -10.96
C ALA A 57 -6.66 5.76 -10.49
N TRP A 58 -7.95 5.62 -10.79
CA TRP A 58 -8.71 4.38 -10.53
C TRP A 58 -8.06 3.17 -11.23
N LEU A 59 -7.67 3.33 -12.50
CA LEU A 59 -7.06 2.26 -13.29
C LEU A 59 -5.68 1.86 -12.74
N THR A 60 -4.85 2.81 -12.30
CA THR A 60 -3.56 2.46 -11.69
C THR A 60 -3.76 1.67 -10.40
N GLY A 61 -4.83 1.95 -9.65
CA GLY A 61 -5.24 1.12 -8.51
C GLY A 61 -5.60 -0.32 -8.91
N LEU A 62 -6.23 -0.53 -10.07
CA LEU A 62 -6.58 -1.88 -10.55
C LEU A 62 -5.35 -2.68 -10.98
N LEU A 63 -4.31 -2.00 -11.46
CA LEU A 63 -3.16 -2.61 -12.11
C LEU A 63 -1.92 -2.76 -11.22
N HIS A 64 -1.83 -2.01 -10.11
CA HIS A 64 -0.58 -1.88 -9.35
C HIS A 64 0.02 -3.22 -8.91
N ASP A 65 -0.83 -4.15 -8.47
CA ASP A 65 -0.43 -5.43 -7.89
C ASP A 65 -0.55 -6.62 -8.87
N VAL A 66 -0.68 -6.36 -10.18
CA VAL A 66 -0.65 -7.41 -11.22
C VAL A 66 0.58 -8.30 -11.08
N GLY A 67 1.72 -7.72 -10.70
CA GLY A 67 2.97 -8.46 -10.43
C GLY A 67 2.91 -9.40 -9.23
N ARG A 68 2.07 -9.14 -8.21
CA ARG A 68 1.95 -9.99 -7.01
C ARG A 68 1.50 -11.39 -7.34
N PHE A 69 0.49 -11.52 -8.19
CA PHE A 69 -0.06 -12.81 -8.59
C PHE A 69 1.00 -13.69 -9.27
N GLU A 70 1.81 -13.09 -10.14
CA GLU A 70 2.90 -13.80 -10.80
C GLU A 70 4.08 -14.06 -9.86
N GLN A 71 4.38 -13.13 -8.94
CA GLN A 71 5.39 -13.30 -7.91
C GLN A 71 5.10 -14.52 -7.03
N VAL A 72 3.89 -14.64 -6.48
CA VAL A 72 3.53 -15.79 -5.63
C VAL A 72 3.47 -17.09 -6.42
N LYS A 73 3.02 -17.06 -7.68
CA LYS A 73 3.04 -18.24 -8.55
C LYS A 73 4.47 -18.75 -8.81
N ARG A 74 5.43 -17.85 -9.00
CA ARG A 74 6.84 -18.20 -9.30
C ARG A 74 7.65 -18.55 -8.05
N TYR A 75 7.41 -17.85 -6.95
CA TYR A 75 8.31 -17.89 -5.77
C TYR A 75 7.62 -18.34 -4.47
N GLY A 76 6.30 -18.53 -4.48
CA GLY A 76 5.54 -18.94 -3.28
C GLY A 76 5.48 -17.88 -2.18
N THR A 77 5.82 -16.62 -2.47
CA THR A 77 5.88 -15.54 -1.47
C THR A 77 5.56 -14.18 -2.09
N PHE A 78 5.03 -13.25 -1.29
CA PHE A 78 4.94 -11.82 -1.62
C PHE A 78 6.13 -11.01 -1.09
N ASN A 79 7.21 -11.67 -0.66
CA ASN A 79 8.36 -10.98 -0.12
C ASN A 79 9.35 -10.59 -1.22
N ASP A 80 9.35 -9.31 -1.61
CA ASP A 80 10.20 -8.80 -2.70
C ASP A 80 11.69 -9.09 -2.48
N SER A 81 12.20 -8.89 -1.26
CA SER A 81 13.63 -9.14 -0.98
C SER A 81 14.04 -10.61 -1.03
N LYS A 82 13.07 -11.53 -0.98
CA LYS A 82 13.30 -12.98 -1.11
C LYS A 82 12.93 -13.49 -2.50
N SER A 83 12.47 -12.61 -3.39
CA SER A 83 11.96 -12.96 -4.72
C SER A 83 12.32 -11.89 -5.76
N ILE A 84 11.35 -11.07 -6.15
CA ILE A 84 11.45 -10.05 -7.21
C ILE A 84 10.63 -8.82 -6.81
N ASP A 85 11.01 -7.64 -7.30
CA ASP A 85 10.21 -6.44 -7.19
C ASP A 85 8.89 -6.61 -7.97
N HIS A 86 7.77 -6.60 -7.24
CA HIS A 86 6.45 -6.84 -7.82
C HIS A 86 5.94 -5.66 -8.67
N ALA A 87 6.36 -4.43 -8.37
CA ALA A 87 5.96 -3.25 -9.11
C ALA A 87 6.64 -3.23 -10.49
N GLU A 88 7.94 -3.54 -10.52
CA GLU A 88 8.69 -3.70 -11.77
C GLU A 88 8.18 -4.89 -12.58
N LEU A 89 7.93 -6.04 -11.93
CA LEU A 89 7.35 -7.22 -12.58
C LEU A 89 5.96 -6.94 -13.17
N GLY A 90 5.09 -6.24 -12.43
CA GLY A 90 3.76 -5.85 -12.90
C GLY A 90 3.85 -4.93 -14.13
N SER A 91 4.76 -3.96 -14.08
CA SER A 91 5.05 -3.06 -15.21
C SER A 91 5.55 -3.85 -16.44
N GLU A 92 6.46 -4.81 -16.24
CA GLU A 92 6.95 -5.67 -17.33
C GLU A 92 5.81 -6.50 -17.94
N ILE A 93 5.00 -7.18 -17.11
CA ILE A 93 3.87 -8.01 -17.55
C ILE A 93 2.90 -7.22 -18.41
N LEU A 94 2.57 -5.99 -18.00
CA LEU A 94 1.58 -5.16 -18.67
C LEU A 94 2.11 -4.60 -20.00
N PHE A 95 3.33 -4.08 -20.02
CA PHE A 95 3.79 -3.25 -21.13
C PHE A 95 4.73 -3.95 -22.12
N LYS A 96 5.54 -4.93 -21.70
CA LYS A 96 6.59 -5.53 -22.56
C LYS A 96 6.04 -6.12 -23.85
N ASN A 97 4.91 -6.82 -23.76
CA ASN A 97 4.24 -7.47 -24.89
C ASN A 97 2.84 -6.88 -25.18
N GLY A 98 2.55 -5.67 -24.69
CA GLY A 98 1.27 -4.99 -24.94
C GLY A 98 0.06 -5.60 -24.23
N LYS A 99 0.23 -6.39 -23.17
CA LYS A 99 -0.87 -6.99 -22.40
C LYS A 99 -1.85 -5.95 -21.84
N ILE A 100 -1.37 -4.74 -21.55
CA ILE A 100 -2.17 -3.58 -21.15
C ILE A 100 -3.35 -3.31 -22.13
N ARG A 101 -3.24 -3.73 -23.40
CA ARG A 101 -4.32 -3.61 -24.39
C ARG A 101 -5.56 -4.48 -24.10
N GLU A 102 -5.41 -5.51 -23.27
CA GLU A 102 -6.55 -6.27 -22.74
C GLU A 102 -7.42 -5.39 -21.83
N PHE A 103 -6.81 -4.46 -21.08
CA PHE A 103 -7.46 -3.57 -20.12
C PHE A 103 -7.97 -2.28 -20.75
N ILE A 104 -7.16 -1.64 -21.60
CA ILE A 104 -7.45 -0.32 -22.19
C ILE A 104 -7.06 -0.25 -23.68
N TYR A 105 -7.78 0.53 -24.48
CA TYR A 105 -7.49 0.67 -25.92
C TYR A 105 -6.53 1.82 -26.24
N ASP A 106 -6.77 2.98 -25.64
CA ASP A 106 -5.99 4.20 -25.84
C ASP A 106 -4.61 4.08 -25.18
N LYS A 107 -3.56 4.43 -25.94
CA LYS A 107 -2.15 4.34 -25.52
C LYS A 107 -1.53 5.67 -25.09
N SER A 108 -2.30 6.76 -25.14
CA SER A 108 -1.81 8.13 -24.93
C SER A 108 -1.21 8.38 -23.54
N GLU A 109 -1.58 7.57 -22.54
CA GLU A 109 -1.13 7.70 -21.15
C GLU A 109 -0.34 6.47 -20.67
N ASP A 110 0.15 5.62 -21.58
CA ASP A 110 0.86 4.38 -21.23
C ASP A 110 2.12 4.64 -20.40
N ASP A 111 2.90 5.67 -20.74
CA ASP A 111 4.12 6.02 -20.01
C ASP A 111 3.83 6.51 -18.58
N LEU A 112 2.72 7.25 -18.41
CA LEU A 112 2.26 7.68 -17.09
C LEU A 112 1.84 6.47 -16.26
N ILE A 113 0.95 5.63 -16.78
CA ILE A 113 0.45 4.43 -16.08
C ILE A 113 1.61 3.49 -15.72
N LYS A 114 2.52 3.26 -16.67
CA LYS A 114 3.72 2.44 -16.47
C LYS A 114 4.60 2.97 -15.36
N SER A 115 4.83 4.28 -15.33
CA SER A 115 5.65 4.94 -14.31
C SER A 115 5.00 4.87 -12.93
N VAL A 116 3.68 5.10 -12.84
CA VAL A 116 2.93 5.04 -11.59
C VAL A 116 2.99 3.64 -10.98
N ILE A 117 2.74 2.61 -11.78
CA ILE A 117 2.85 1.21 -11.35
C ILE A 117 4.27 0.89 -10.90
N ALA A 118 5.29 1.23 -11.69
CA ALA A 118 6.69 0.90 -11.37
C ALA A 118 7.26 1.63 -10.14
N ASN A 119 6.61 2.67 -9.62
CA ASN A 119 7.11 3.47 -8.50
C ASN A 119 6.25 3.38 -7.23
N HIS A 120 5.21 2.53 -7.21
CA HIS A 120 4.26 2.49 -6.09
C HIS A 120 4.85 1.86 -4.81
N ASN A 121 5.75 0.88 -4.92
CA ASN A 121 6.39 0.23 -3.76
C ASN A 121 7.73 0.87 -3.34
N LYS A 122 8.28 1.79 -4.14
CA LYS A 122 9.61 2.37 -3.89
C LYS A 122 9.62 3.23 -2.63
N HIS A 123 10.72 3.25 -1.89
CA HIS A 123 10.81 4.08 -0.69
C HIS A 123 10.61 5.58 -0.98
N ARG A 124 11.22 6.09 -2.07
CA ARG A 124 11.03 7.45 -2.57
C ARG A 124 10.72 7.42 -4.07
N ILE A 125 9.92 8.40 -4.50
CA ILE A 125 9.66 8.64 -5.93
C ILE A 125 10.91 9.36 -6.51
N PRO A 126 11.36 9.04 -7.73
CA PRO A 126 12.48 9.75 -8.34
C PRO A 126 12.21 11.27 -8.46
N GLU A 127 13.21 12.09 -8.15
CA GLU A 127 13.06 13.56 -8.12
C GLU A 127 12.83 14.16 -9.51
N ASN A 128 13.38 13.51 -10.55
CA ASN A 128 13.43 13.96 -11.94
C ASN A 128 12.21 13.56 -12.79
N ILE A 129 11.05 13.31 -12.17
CA ILE A 129 9.79 13.09 -12.92
C ILE A 129 8.89 14.32 -12.85
N SER A 130 8.00 14.48 -13.84
CA SER A 130 7.08 15.63 -13.88
C SER A 130 6.12 15.65 -12.69
N GLU A 131 5.62 16.83 -12.33
CA GLU A 131 4.64 16.99 -11.25
C GLU A 131 3.34 16.21 -11.50
N ARG A 132 2.94 16.02 -12.77
CA ARG A 132 1.82 15.15 -13.11
C ARG A 132 2.12 13.70 -12.70
N TYR A 133 3.30 13.19 -13.03
CA TYR A 133 3.68 11.82 -12.69
C TYR A 133 3.80 11.64 -11.18
N LYS A 134 4.45 12.58 -10.47
CA LYS A 134 4.53 12.56 -9.00
C LYS A 134 3.15 12.53 -8.37
N LYS A 135 2.21 13.33 -8.87
CA LYS A 135 0.83 13.36 -8.37
C LYS A 135 0.17 11.99 -8.45
N PHE A 136 0.18 11.34 -9.61
CA PHE A 136 -0.43 10.01 -9.74
C PHE A 136 0.31 8.93 -8.93
N CYS A 137 1.63 8.99 -8.85
CA CYS A 137 2.40 8.11 -7.96
C CYS A 137 1.94 8.27 -6.50
N ASN A 138 1.80 9.50 -6.03
CA ASN A 138 1.34 9.79 -4.66
C ASN A 138 -0.09 9.32 -4.42
N ILE A 139 -1.01 9.50 -5.39
CA ILE A 139 -2.40 9.02 -5.26
C ILE A 139 -2.42 7.51 -5.03
N LEU A 140 -1.73 6.75 -5.88
CA LEU A 140 -1.68 5.28 -5.77
C LEU A 140 -1.00 4.85 -4.46
N ARG A 141 0.13 5.47 -4.12
CA ARG A 141 0.88 5.15 -2.90
C ARG A 141 0.10 5.46 -1.63
N ASP A 142 -0.71 6.51 -1.63
CA ASP A 142 -1.57 6.84 -0.50
C ASP A 142 -2.70 5.82 -0.40
N ALA A 143 -3.43 5.58 -1.49
CA ALA A 143 -4.54 4.62 -1.53
C ALA A 143 -4.11 3.21 -1.05
N ASP A 144 -2.94 2.74 -1.49
CA ASP A 144 -2.35 1.47 -1.05
C ASP A 144 -2.08 1.47 0.46
N LYS A 145 -1.40 2.50 0.99
CA LYS A 145 -1.15 2.63 2.44
C LYS A 145 -2.44 2.68 3.26
N VAL A 146 -3.45 3.39 2.78
CA VAL A 146 -4.76 3.46 3.45
C VAL A 146 -5.36 2.06 3.58
N ASP A 147 -5.36 1.25 2.51
CA ASP A 147 -5.88 -0.13 2.60
C ASP A 147 -4.99 -1.08 3.41
N ILE A 148 -3.67 -0.87 3.43
CA ILE A 148 -2.74 -1.66 4.25
C ILE A 148 -3.15 -1.63 5.73
N PHE A 149 -3.63 -0.50 6.25
CA PHE A 149 -4.13 -0.45 7.63
C PHE A 149 -5.31 -1.40 7.86
N LYS A 150 -6.24 -1.47 6.91
CA LYS A 150 -7.36 -2.43 6.97
C LYS A 150 -6.86 -3.86 6.94
N VAL A 151 -6.00 -4.19 5.96
CA VAL A 151 -5.43 -5.53 5.80
C VAL A 151 -4.69 -5.97 7.08
N ASN A 152 -3.99 -5.04 7.73
CA ASN A 152 -3.26 -5.31 8.98
C ASN A 152 -4.16 -5.69 10.16
N VAL A 153 -5.44 -5.32 10.13
CA VAL A 153 -6.42 -5.63 11.20
C VAL A 153 -7.22 -6.89 10.89
N ILE A 154 -7.58 -7.12 9.63
CA ILE A 154 -8.48 -8.23 9.25
C ILE A 154 -7.76 -9.56 9.02
N VAL A 155 -6.44 -9.53 8.84
CA VAL A 155 -5.60 -10.72 8.65
C VAL A 155 -4.85 -11.01 9.94
N PRO A 156 -4.69 -12.29 10.33
CA PRO A 156 -3.90 -12.66 11.51
C PRO A 156 -2.49 -12.04 11.48
N ILE A 157 -2.05 -11.53 12.64
CA ILE A 157 -0.80 -10.78 12.77
C ILE A 157 0.42 -11.62 12.38
N GLU A 158 0.38 -12.92 12.65
CA GLU A 158 1.41 -13.89 12.29
C GLU A 158 1.55 -14.05 10.78
N GLU A 159 0.44 -14.02 10.05
CA GLU A 159 0.43 -14.13 8.60
C GLU A 159 0.92 -12.86 7.92
N ILE A 160 0.55 -11.70 8.47
CA ILE A 160 0.99 -10.40 7.95
C ILE A 160 2.50 -10.23 8.09
N TYR A 161 3.07 -10.56 9.24
CA TYR A 161 4.48 -10.32 9.52
C TYR A 161 5.37 -11.55 9.30
N ASN A 162 4.77 -12.73 9.09
CA ASN A 162 5.47 -14.01 8.97
C ASN A 162 6.36 -14.27 10.19
N VAL A 163 5.77 -14.14 11.37
CA VAL A 163 6.38 -14.30 12.70
C VAL A 163 5.42 -15.01 13.64
N THR A 164 5.91 -15.52 14.75
CA THR A 164 5.07 -16.15 15.77
C THR A 164 4.40 -15.12 16.68
N LYS A 165 3.31 -15.52 17.35
CA LYS A 165 2.71 -14.70 18.42
C LYS A 165 3.71 -14.38 19.52
N GLU A 166 4.54 -15.35 19.90
CA GLU A 166 5.53 -15.14 20.96
C GLU A 166 6.51 -14.02 20.60
N GLU A 167 7.06 -14.04 19.38
CA GLU A 167 7.95 -12.99 18.90
C GLU A 167 7.25 -11.63 18.87
N ILE A 168 6.01 -11.55 18.36
CA ILE A 168 5.31 -10.26 18.23
C ILE A 168 4.96 -9.66 19.60
N TYR A 169 4.52 -10.48 20.55
CA TYR A 169 3.99 -10.01 21.83
C TYR A 169 5.05 -9.87 22.93
N ARG A 170 6.24 -10.49 22.81
CA ARG A 170 7.30 -10.44 23.84
C ARG A 170 8.52 -9.60 23.49
N THR A 171 8.74 -9.31 22.20
CA THR A 171 9.90 -8.49 21.79
C THR A 171 9.67 -7.00 22.02
N GLU A 172 10.78 -6.25 22.06
CA GLU A 172 10.79 -4.79 22.23
C GLU A 172 10.92 -4.09 20.88
N VAL A 173 10.36 -2.88 20.79
CA VAL A 173 10.63 -1.99 19.66
C VAL A 173 12.08 -1.55 19.77
N THR A 174 12.85 -1.70 18.70
CA THR A 174 14.25 -1.31 18.72
C THR A 174 14.41 0.20 18.84
N LYS A 175 15.54 0.62 19.40
CA LYS A 175 15.85 2.04 19.59
C LYS A 175 15.84 2.76 18.24
N GLU A 176 16.41 2.16 17.21
CA GLU A 176 16.51 2.77 15.89
C GLU A 176 15.14 2.99 15.23
N VAL A 177 14.23 2.02 15.38
CA VAL A 177 12.85 2.12 14.89
C VAL A 177 12.08 3.19 15.67
N LEU A 178 12.21 3.22 17.00
CA LEU A 178 11.53 4.22 17.82
C LEU A 178 12.03 5.65 17.54
N GLU A 179 13.35 5.84 17.41
CA GLU A 179 13.93 7.14 17.06
C GLU A 179 13.59 7.57 15.62
N ASN A 180 13.42 6.64 14.68
CA ASN A 180 12.89 6.96 13.36
C ASN A 180 11.43 7.43 13.46
N PHE A 181 10.60 6.69 14.21
CA PHE A 181 9.20 7.02 14.40
C PHE A 181 9.00 8.42 15.02
N LYS A 182 9.84 8.81 15.98
CA LYS A 182 9.84 10.15 16.59
C LYS A 182 10.09 11.28 15.59
N ARG A 183 10.87 11.01 14.52
CA ARG A 183 11.09 11.97 13.43
C ARG A 183 9.91 12.05 12.47
N ARG A 184 8.85 11.26 12.68
CA ARG A 184 7.64 11.21 11.86
C ARG A 184 7.97 10.89 10.40
N ASP A 185 8.77 9.85 10.19
CA ASP A 185 9.09 9.31 8.86
C ASP A 185 8.64 7.84 8.77
N THR A 186 8.45 7.38 7.53
CA THR A 186 8.22 5.97 7.22
C THR A 186 9.45 5.12 7.52
N ILE A 187 9.22 3.95 8.10
CA ILE A 187 10.31 3.06 8.54
C ILE A 187 10.73 2.10 7.43
N LEU A 188 12.00 2.19 7.05
CA LEU A 188 12.63 1.27 6.10
C LEU A 188 12.63 -0.16 6.64
N ARG A 189 12.42 -1.12 5.72
CA ARG A 189 12.43 -2.54 6.06
C ARG A 189 13.74 -3.00 6.71
N SER A 190 14.88 -2.51 6.24
CA SER A 190 16.21 -2.85 6.76
C SER A 190 16.45 -2.35 8.19
N LEU A 191 15.66 -1.40 8.68
CA LEU A 191 15.77 -0.89 10.05
C LEU A 191 15.09 -1.80 11.08
N LYS A 192 14.11 -2.59 10.64
CA LYS A 192 13.29 -3.45 11.50
C LYS A 192 14.07 -4.72 11.84
N LYS A 193 14.28 -4.99 13.13
CA LYS A 193 15.08 -6.13 13.61
C LYS A 193 14.26 -7.09 14.47
N THR A 194 13.30 -6.59 15.23
CA THR A 194 12.39 -7.42 16.04
C THR A 194 11.05 -7.61 15.32
N ALA A 195 10.25 -8.56 15.79
CA ALA A 195 8.93 -8.78 15.22
C ALA A 195 8.03 -7.54 15.42
N VAL A 196 8.02 -6.98 16.63
CA VAL A 196 7.15 -5.82 16.96
C VAL A 196 7.54 -4.55 16.20
N ASP A 197 8.79 -4.42 15.73
CA ASP A 197 9.19 -3.34 14.82
C ASP A 197 8.32 -3.30 13.56
N ASN A 198 7.75 -4.42 13.12
CA ASN A 198 6.86 -4.45 11.97
C ASN A 198 5.50 -3.78 12.24
N VAL A 199 5.00 -3.87 13.48
CA VAL A 199 3.79 -3.16 13.90
C VAL A 199 4.02 -1.66 13.83
N VAL A 200 5.13 -1.19 14.42
CA VAL A 200 5.52 0.23 14.38
C VAL A 200 5.80 0.70 12.95
N GLY A 201 6.41 -0.16 12.14
CA GLY A 201 6.62 0.11 10.71
C GLY A 201 5.33 0.32 9.94
N HIS A 202 4.29 -0.48 10.19
CA HIS A 202 2.98 -0.26 9.56
C HIS A 202 2.30 1.00 10.08
N ILE A 203 2.35 1.30 11.38
CA ILE A 203 1.84 2.57 11.93
C ILE A 203 2.54 3.76 11.25
N SER A 204 3.86 3.67 11.01
CA SER A 204 4.65 4.75 10.42
C SER A 204 4.24 5.12 8.98
N LEU A 205 3.47 4.25 8.30
CA LEU A 205 2.95 4.54 6.96
C LEU A 205 2.06 5.78 6.93
N LEU A 206 1.47 6.16 8.08
CA LEU A 206 0.72 7.40 8.26
C LEU A 206 1.53 8.62 7.84
N PHE A 207 2.82 8.67 8.23
CA PHE A 207 3.69 9.80 7.95
C PHE A 207 4.09 9.91 6.47
N GLY A 208 3.82 8.87 5.69
CA GLY A 208 4.05 8.83 4.24
C GLY A 208 2.80 9.10 3.42
N LEU A 209 1.70 9.53 4.03
CA LEU A 209 0.51 10.02 3.33
C LEU A 209 0.73 11.46 2.89
N VAL A 210 0.38 11.77 1.66
CA VAL A 210 0.67 13.05 1.01
C VAL A 210 -0.55 13.96 0.97
N TYR A 211 -1.75 13.39 0.80
CA TYR A 211 -2.98 14.17 0.65
C TYR A 211 -3.84 14.14 1.92
N ASP A 212 -4.42 15.29 2.26
CA ASP A 212 -5.31 15.44 3.43
C ASP A 212 -6.49 14.45 3.39
N GLU A 213 -7.02 14.20 2.19
CA GLU A 213 -8.08 13.21 1.98
C GLU A 213 -7.65 11.81 2.39
N SER A 214 -6.39 11.43 2.13
CA SER A 214 -5.85 10.13 2.53
C SER A 214 -5.84 9.99 4.06
N ILE A 215 -5.51 11.06 4.78
CA ILE A 215 -5.48 11.08 6.24
C ILE A 215 -6.90 10.98 6.79
N LYS A 216 -7.85 11.75 6.24
CA LYS A 216 -9.28 11.64 6.59
C LYS A 216 -9.81 10.23 6.39
N LEU A 217 -9.48 9.60 5.26
CA LEU A 217 -9.89 8.21 4.97
C LEU A 217 -9.33 7.22 6.01
N VAL A 218 -8.09 7.41 6.49
CA VAL A 218 -7.52 6.59 7.57
C VAL A 218 -8.28 6.78 8.87
N GLU A 219 -8.63 8.02 9.21
CA GLU A 219 -9.39 8.34 10.43
C GLU A 219 -10.81 7.77 10.40
N GLU A 220 -11.52 7.95 9.29
CA GLU A 220 -12.89 7.46 9.08
C GLU A 220 -12.97 5.93 9.14
N GLN A 221 -12.00 5.23 8.55
CA GLN A 221 -11.95 3.78 8.57
C GLN A 221 -11.62 3.21 9.96
N GLY A 222 -10.87 3.95 10.79
CA GLY A 222 -10.55 3.59 12.17
C GLY A 222 -9.59 2.40 12.33
N TYR A 223 -9.06 1.80 11.26
CA TYR A 223 -8.16 0.66 11.37
C TYR A 223 -6.81 1.01 12.01
N LEU A 224 -6.27 2.21 11.75
CA LEU A 224 -5.07 2.67 12.42
C LEU A 224 -5.26 2.73 13.95
N LYS A 225 -6.42 3.17 14.43
CA LYS A 225 -6.76 3.19 15.87
C LYS A 225 -6.73 1.79 16.45
N LYS A 226 -7.27 0.79 15.74
CA LYS A 226 -7.21 -0.63 16.14
C LYS A 226 -5.78 -1.18 16.20
N ILE A 227 -4.91 -0.82 15.24
CA ILE A 227 -3.49 -1.23 15.28
C ILE A 227 -2.80 -0.59 16.50
N LEU A 228 -3.10 0.69 16.77
CA LEU A 228 -2.57 1.41 17.93
C LEU A 228 -3.03 0.80 19.26
N GLU A 229 -4.13 0.06 19.32
CA GLU A 229 -4.58 -0.63 20.54
C GLU A 229 -3.70 -1.83 20.91
N PHE A 230 -2.71 -2.20 20.09
CA PHE A 230 -1.77 -3.29 20.36
C PHE A 230 -1.24 -3.28 21.81
N LYS A 231 -1.34 -4.45 22.46
CA LYS A 231 -0.83 -4.72 23.81
C LYS A 231 0.17 -5.85 23.76
N SER A 232 1.34 -5.62 24.35
CA SER A 232 2.42 -6.59 24.47
C SER A 232 2.37 -7.26 25.85
N GLU A 233 2.94 -8.46 25.95
CA GLU A 233 3.25 -9.11 27.23
C GLU A 233 4.46 -8.45 27.94
N ASN A 234 5.20 -7.59 27.23
CA ASN A 234 6.35 -6.85 27.76
C ASN A 234 5.93 -5.41 28.15
N ASP A 235 6.07 -5.08 29.44
CA ASP A 235 5.74 -3.77 29.99
C ASP A 235 6.52 -2.62 29.34
N ARG A 236 7.77 -2.87 28.92
CA ARG A 236 8.57 -1.87 28.23
C ARG A 236 8.00 -1.56 26.85
N THR A 237 7.60 -2.58 26.10
CA THR A 237 6.92 -2.42 24.81
C THR A 237 5.59 -1.68 24.99
N ASN A 238 4.83 -1.95 26.05
CA ASN A 238 3.61 -1.20 26.36
C ASN A 238 3.87 0.30 26.61
N LYS A 239 4.98 0.65 27.29
CA LYS A 239 5.42 2.05 27.46
C LYS A 239 5.82 2.69 26.12
N GLN A 240 6.53 1.95 25.25
CA GLN A 240 6.87 2.42 23.90
C GLN A 240 5.61 2.67 23.05
N PHE A 241 4.61 1.80 23.14
CA PHE A 241 3.34 2.00 22.43
C PHE A 241 2.51 3.16 22.98
N ASN A 242 2.63 3.50 24.27
CA ASN A 242 2.03 4.74 24.79
C ASN A 242 2.68 5.97 24.13
N GLU A 243 4.01 6.02 24.04
CA GLU A 243 4.72 7.10 23.35
C GLU A 243 4.33 7.20 21.86
N ILE A 244 4.24 6.06 21.17
CA ILE A 244 3.80 5.99 19.77
C ILE A 244 2.38 6.56 19.59
N ARG A 245 1.44 6.22 20.49
CA ARG A 245 0.07 6.75 20.45
C ARG A 245 0.04 8.26 20.58
N GLU A 246 0.82 8.83 21.51
CA GLU A 246 0.90 10.28 21.69
C GLU A 246 1.45 10.97 20.44
N ILE A 247 2.53 10.44 19.85
CA ILE A 247 3.12 10.98 18.60
C ILE A 247 2.10 10.97 17.45
N VAL A 248 1.34 9.87 17.30
CA VAL A 248 0.32 9.76 16.25
C VAL A 248 -0.82 10.75 16.51
N ARG A 249 -1.28 10.89 17.76
CA ARG A 249 -2.32 11.85 18.13
C ARG A 249 -1.90 13.28 17.76
N GLU A 250 -0.71 13.70 18.19
CA GLU A 250 -0.17 15.02 17.88
C GLU A 250 0.01 15.26 16.37
N TYR A 251 0.36 14.22 15.61
CA TYR A 251 0.51 14.33 14.16
C TYR A 251 -0.82 14.56 13.46
N ILE A 252 -1.84 13.78 13.82
CA ILE A 252 -3.20 13.92 13.26
C ILE A 252 -3.82 15.26 13.66
N GLU A 253 -3.71 15.64 14.93
CA GLU A 253 -4.22 16.93 15.43
C GLU A 253 -3.60 18.11 14.66
N LYS A 254 -2.29 18.07 14.37
CA LYS A 254 -1.61 19.14 13.62
C LYS A 254 -2.10 19.30 12.17
N ILE A 255 -2.65 18.24 11.57
CA ILE A 255 -3.13 18.26 10.18
C ILE A 255 -4.61 18.64 10.11
N ALA A 256 -5.36 18.40 11.19
CA ALA A 256 -6.77 18.75 11.29
C ALA A 256 -7.04 20.27 11.47
N TYR A 257 -6.00 21.08 11.70
CA TYR A 257 -6.03 22.54 11.87
C TYR A 257 -5.13 23.25 10.86
#